data_AF-A0A816TDH8-F1
#
_entry.id   AF-A0A816TDH8-F1
#
_cell.length_a   1.000
_cell.length_b   1.000
_cell.length_c   1.000
_cell.angle_alpha   90.00
_cell.angle_beta   90.00
_cell.angle_gamma   90.00
#
_symmetry.space_group_name_H-M   'P 1'
#
loop_
_entity.id
_entity.type
_entity.pdbx_description
1 polymer ?
#
loop_
_entity_poly.entity_id
_entity_poly.type
_entity_poly.pdbx_seq_one_letter_code
_entity_poly.pdbx_strand_id
1 'polypeptide(L)' 'MSISDVSECVVYVDFNGYVTKMTNVTAAEVAQLMNPGVKDSDEKSLPECLKDLVGRTYTFQLKLSAFNFT' A
#
# COMPACT_ATOMS: atom_id res chain seq x y z
N MET A 1 0.25 -5.43 -0.59
CA MET A 1 -0.48 -4.94 -1.78
C MET A 1 -0.65 -6.12 -2.74
N SER A 2 -1.71 -6.12 -3.55
CA SER A 2 -1.87 -7.08 -4.64
C SER A 2 -1.46 -6.45 -5.95
N ILE A 3 -0.68 -7.17 -6.75
CA ILE A 3 -0.34 -6.80 -8.12
C ILE A 3 -0.73 -7.96 -9.02
N SER A 4 -1.12 -7.65 -10.25
CA SER A 4 -1.48 -8.66 -11.24
C SER A 4 -0.85 -8.33 -12.58
N ASP A 5 -0.49 -9.38 -13.31
CA ASP A 5 -0.18 -9.31 -14.72
C ASP A 5 -1.13 -10.21 -15.53
N VAL A 6 -0.77 -10.51 -16.77
CA VAL A 6 -1.58 -11.37 -17.66
C VAL A 6 -1.66 -12.83 -17.18
N SER A 7 -0.78 -13.24 -16.28
CA SER A 7 -0.66 -14.62 -15.81
C SER A 7 -1.36 -14.81 -14.48
N GLU A 8 -1.07 -13.94 -13.50
CA GLU A 8 -1.53 -14.15 -12.12
C GLU A 8 -1.65 -12.86 -11.31
N CYS A 9 -2.28 -13.00 -10.13
CA CYS A 9 -2.33 -11.98 -9.10
C CYS A 9 -1.57 -12.48 -7.85
N VAL A 10 -0.60 -11.70 -7.40
CA VAL A 10 0.22 -12.02 -6.23
C VAL A 10 0.13 -10.94 -5.17
N VAL A 11 0.29 -11.33 -3.91
CA VAL A 11 0.39 -10.40 -2.79
C VAL A 11 1.86 -10.23 -2.42
N TYR A 12 2.28 -8.97 -2.28
CA TYR A 12 3.63 -8.62 -1.85
C TYR A 12 3.61 -7.60 -0.71
N VAL A 13 4.72 -7.54 0.03
CA VAL A 13 4.97 -6.54 1.07
C VAL A 13 5.81 -5.42 0.48
N ASP A 14 5.43 -4.19 0.76
CA ASP A 14 6.19 -3.01 0.36
C ASP A 14 6.47 -2.11 1.57
N PHE A 15 7.62 -1.46 1.55
CA PHE A 15 8.08 -0.64 2.66
C PHE A 15 7.84 0.85 2.40
N ASN A 16 7.78 1.64 3.47
CA ASN A 16 7.43 3.06 3.42
C ASN A 16 8.17 3.85 2.32
N GLY A 17 9.47 3.62 2.12
CA GLY A 17 10.26 4.35 1.13
C GLY A 17 9.76 4.15 -0.32
N TYR A 18 9.40 2.93 -0.68
CA TYR A 18 8.87 2.61 -2.02
C TYR A 18 7.43 3.07 -2.18
N VAL A 19 6.58 2.86 -1.17
CA VAL A 19 5.19 3.35 -1.20
C VAL A 19 5.17 4.87 -1.31
N THR A 20 6.00 5.58 -0.54
CA THR A 20 6.15 7.05 -0.63
C THR A 20 6.59 7.49 -2.03
N LYS A 21 7.48 6.74 -2.69
CA LYS A 21 7.90 7.04 -4.07
C LYS A 21 6.74 6.92 -5.07
N MET A 22 5.78 6.03 -4.81
CA MET A 22 4.61 5.85 -5.67
C MET A 22 3.48 6.85 -5.38
N THR A 23 3.28 7.22 -4.11
CA THR A 23 2.18 8.08 -3.65
C THR A 23 2.56 9.55 -3.50
N ASN A 24 3.84 9.86 -3.35
CA ASN A 24 4.37 11.14 -2.83
C ASN A 24 3.86 11.50 -1.42
N VAL A 25 3.41 10.51 -0.64
CA VAL A 25 2.90 10.70 0.73
C VAL A 25 3.53 9.67 1.66
N THR A 26 4.08 10.12 2.78
CA THR A 26 4.72 9.29 3.79
C THR A 26 3.69 8.56 4.66
N ALA A 27 4.09 7.44 5.26
CA ALA A 27 3.24 6.73 6.23
C ALA A 27 2.82 7.61 7.43
N ALA A 28 3.67 8.56 7.84
CA ALA A 28 3.35 9.49 8.93
C ALA A 28 2.22 10.45 8.55
N GLU A 29 2.26 11.01 7.34
CA GLU A 29 1.19 11.87 6.82
C GLU A 29 -0.12 11.11 6.67
N VAL A 30 -0.07 9.86 6.16
CA VAL A 30 -1.25 8.99 6.08
C VAL A 30 -1.80 8.70 7.48
N ALA A 31 -0.95 8.40 8.47
CA ALA A 31 -1.38 8.11 9.83
C ALA A 31 -2.08 9.31 10.49
N GLN A 32 -1.60 10.53 10.24
CA GLN A 32 -2.24 11.76 10.70
C GLN A 32 -3.60 11.98 10.04
N LEU A 33 -3.69 11.83 8.71
CA LEU A 33 -4.95 11.92 7.96
C LEU A 33 -5.98 10.92 8.46
N MET A 34 -5.51 9.72 8.77
CA MET A 34 -6.33 8.61 9.24
C MET A 34 -6.79 8.78 10.70
N ASN A 35 -6.15 9.58 11.54
CA ASN A 35 -6.53 9.70 12.96
C ASN A 35 -6.92 11.13 13.33
N PRO A 36 -8.10 11.65 12.92
CA PRO A 36 -8.48 13.02 13.25
C PRO A 36 -8.96 13.20 14.70
N GLY A 37 -9.03 12.13 15.50
CA GLY A 37 -9.67 12.11 16.80
C GLY A 37 -11.08 11.54 16.71
N VAL A 38 -11.24 10.35 17.30
CA VAL A 38 -12.49 9.63 17.64
C VAL A 38 -13.74 10.10 16.88
N LYS A 39 -13.98 9.55 15.70
CA LYS A 39 -15.33 9.27 15.19
C LYS A 39 -15.33 7.84 14.70
N ASP A 40 -16.29 7.05 15.21
CA ASP A 40 -16.53 5.65 14.87
C ASP A 40 -16.25 5.38 13.39
N SER A 41 -15.32 4.48 13.12
CA SER A 41 -14.82 4.22 11.76
C SER A 41 -15.16 2.80 11.31
N ASP A 42 -16.44 2.45 11.35
CA ASP A 42 -16.92 1.32 10.53
C ASP A 42 -16.77 1.62 9.02
N GLU A 43 -16.43 2.87 8.66
CA GLU A 43 -16.22 3.31 7.28
C GLU A 43 -14.97 4.18 7.12
N LYS A 44 -13.82 3.74 7.64
CA LYS A 44 -12.55 4.41 7.31
C LYS A 44 -12.18 4.10 5.86
N SER A 45 -12.59 4.98 4.95
CA SER A 45 -12.27 4.86 3.54
C SER A 45 -10.76 4.80 3.32
N LEU A 46 -10.33 4.01 2.34
CA LEU A 46 -8.92 3.99 1.89
C LEU A 46 -8.46 5.43 1.57
N PRO A 47 -7.25 5.85 1.97
CA PRO A 47 -6.71 7.16 1.60
C PRO A 47 -6.64 7.30 0.09
N GLU A 48 -6.90 8.51 -0.41
CA GLU A 48 -6.93 8.79 -1.84
C GLU A 48 -5.61 8.41 -2.53
N CYS A 49 -4.48 8.70 -1.88
CA CYS A 49 -3.17 8.34 -2.42
C CYS A 49 -2.98 6.83 -2.63
N LEU A 50 -3.67 5.97 -1.89
CA LEU A 50 -3.66 4.52 -2.10
C LEU A 50 -4.70 4.06 -3.11
N LYS A 51 -5.85 4.74 -3.22
CA LYS A 51 -6.80 4.50 -4.31
C LYS A 51 -6.18 4.78 -5.67
N ASP A 52 -5.38 5.83 -5.76
CA ASP A 52 -4.70 6.24 -6.98
C ASP A 52 -3.73 5.18 -7.53
N LEU A 53 -3.23 4.25 -6.70
CA LEU A 53 -2.40 3.14 -7.18
C LEU A 53 -3.20 2.08 -7.96
N VAL A 54 -4.50 1.96 -7.71
CA VAL A 54 -5.33 0.90 -8.31
C VAL A 54 -5.43 1.11 -9.81
N GLY A 55 -5.16 0.05 -10.57
CA GLY A 55 -5.19 0.08 -12.04
C GLY A 55 -3.97 0.72 -12.70
N ARG A 56 -2.96 1.16 -11.93
CA ARG A 56 -1.68 1.62 -12.48
C ARG A 56 -0.71 0.47 -12.68
N THR A 57 0.08 0.57 -13.75
CA THR A 57 1.14 -0.39 -14.07
C THR A 57 2.48 0.15 -13.61
N TYR A 58 3.24 -0.68 -12.91
CA TYR A 58 4.59 -0.37 -12.44
C TYR A 58 5.52 -1.53 -12.75
N THR A 59 6.82 -1.23 -12.83
CA THR A 59 7.87 -2.24 -12.84
C THR A 59 8.42 -2.41 -11.44
N PHE A 60 8.29 -3.62 -10.89
CA PHE A 60 8.76 -3.94 -9.54
C PHE A 60 10.03 -4.79 -9.58
N GLN A 61 10.95 -4.53 -8.66
CA GLN A 61 12.03 -5.45 -8.34
C GLN A 61 11.62 -6.23 -7.09
N LEU A 62 11.19 -7.48 -7.27
CA LEU A 62 10.70 -8.33 -6.20
C LEU A 62 11.81 -9.25 -5.69
N LYS A 63 11.94 -9.37 -4.37
CA LYS A 63 12.75 -10.42 -3.72
C LYS A 63 11.81 -11.49 -3.21
N LEU A 64 11.90 -12.69 -3.76
CA LEU A 64 11.17 -13.86 -3.25
C LEU A 64 11.98 -14.52 -2.14
N SER A 65 11.34 -14.73 -0.99
CA SER A 65 11.92 -15.46 0.13
C SER A 65 10.85 -16.30 0.80
N ALA A 66 11.24 -17.46 1.32
CA ALA A 66 10.37 -18.21 2.21
C ALA A 66 9.95 -17.33 3.39
N PHE A 67 8.66 -17.30 3.67
CA PHE A 67 8.13 -16.56 4.79
C PHE A 67 8.47 -17.33 6.09
N ASN A 68 9.25 -16.72 6.98
CA ASN A 68 9.67 -17.31 8.25
C ASN A 68 9.33 -16.34 9.40
N PHE A 69 8.51 -16.78 10.35
CA PHE A 69 8.19 -16.04 11.59
C PHE A 69 9.07 -16.45 12.78
N THR A 70 10.00 -17.39 12.58
CA THR A 70 10.78 -18.05 13.63
C THR A 70 11.91 -17.17 14.15
#